data_AF-A0A4P5V525-F1
#
_entry.id   AF-A0A4P5V525-F1
#
_cell.length_a   1.000
_cell.length_b   1.000
_cell.length_c   1.000
_cell.angle_alpha   90.00
_cell.angle_beta   90.00
_cell.angle_gamma   90.00
#
_symmetry.space_group_name_H-M   'P 1'
#
loop_
_entity.id
_entity.type
_entity.pdbx_description
1 polymer ?
#
loop_
_entity_poly.entity_id
_entity_poly.type
_entity_poly.pdbx_seq_one_letter_code
_entity_poly.pdbx_strand_id
1 'polypeptide(L)'
;MFGKKPEEAKSVFGNTTQFRDGMGNTRGSSIDFGGTTQYRDASGNLTGSSSNLGGITQYRDAMGNQVGSSNNFGGVTQYRDASGNLTSSASSGSRPGNASNDGVKRRPWWPF
;
A
#
# COMPACT_ATOMS: atom_id res chain seq x y z
N MET A 1 12.84 21.02 23.08
CA MET A 1 13.27 19.85 22.28
C MET A 1 12.05 19.20 21.66
N PHE A 2 11.79 19.39 20.37
CA PHE A 2 10.65 18.76 19.69
C PHE A 2 11.07 17.33 19.29
N GLY A 3 10.82 16.37 20.17
CA GLY A 3 10.97 14.95 19.85
C GLY A 3 10.08 14.64 18.66
N LYS A 4 10.68 14.39 17.50
CA LYS A 4 9.95 13.90 16.34
C LYS A 4 9.30 12.60 16.79
N LYS A 5 7.98 12.53 16.65
CA LYS A 5 7.18 11.31 16.83
C LYS A 5 7.92 10.21 16.08
N PRO A 6 8.05 9.01 16.62
CA PRO A 6 8.92 8.02 16.04
C PRO A 6 8.30 7.58 14.70
N GLU A 7 8.79 8.21 13.64
CA GLU A 7 8.23 8.22 12.30
C GLU A 7 8.60 6.89 11.67
N GLU A 8 7.60 6.12 11.26
CA GLU A 8 7.76 4.85 10.58
C GLU A 8 8.81 4.97 9.47
N ALA A 9 9.95 4.30 9.69
CA ALA A 9 11.13 4.51 8.89
C ALA A 9 11.10 3.55 7.69
N LYS A 10 10.92 4.12 6.50
CA LYS A 10 11.10 3.41 5.23
C LYS A 10 12.56 3.45 4.82
N SER A 11 13.22 2.30 4.74
CA SER A 11 14.61 2.21 4.28
C SER A 11 14.68 1.40 2.98
N VAL A 12 15.34 1.95 1.95
CA VAL A 12 15.43 1.33 0.63
C VAL A 12 16.88 0.90 0.37
N PHE A 13 17.08 -0.37 0.04
CA PHE A 13 18.35 -0.96 -0.34
C PHE A 13 18.17 -1.72 -1.66
N GLY A 14 18.62 -1.11 -2.76
CA GLY A 14 18.35 -1.63 -4.11
C GLY A 14 16.85 -1.78 -4.32
N ASN A 15 16.43 -3.00 -4.68
CA ASN A 15 15.03 -3.32 -4.94
C ASN A 15 14.21 -3.63 -3.67
N THR A 16 14.86 -3.66 -2.50
CA THR A 16 14.20 -4.00 -1.24
C THR A 16 13.89 -2.74 -0.44
N THR A 17 12.65 -2.64 0.02
CA THR A 17 12.21 -1.64 0.99
C THR A 17 11.90 -2.34 2.30
N GLN A 18 12.41 -1.83 3.42
CA GLN A 18 12.05 -2.28 4.76
C GLN A 18 11.14 -1.25 5.43
N PHE A 19 10.11 -1.76 6.12
CA PHE A 19 9.17 -0.97 6.92
C PHE A 19 9.46 -1.21 8.39
N ARG A 20 9.78 -0.15 9.13
CA ARG A 20 10.09 -0.23 10.56
C ARG A 20 9.13 0.60 11.38
N ASP A 21 8.81 0.11 12.57
CA ASP A 21 8.10 0.90 13.55
C ASP A 21 8.96 2.05 14.09
N GLY A 22 8.32 2.91 14.86
CA GLY A 22 8.99 4.05 15.47
C GLY A 22 10.10 3.68 16.48
N MET A 23 10.09 2.47 17.03
CA MET A 23 11.14 1.96 17.91
C MET A 23 12.30 1.34 17.10
N GLY A 24 12.16 1.23 15.79
CA GLY A 24 13.17 0.68 14.87
C GLY A 24 12.98 -0.81 14.57
N ASN A 25 11.94 -1.48 15.07
CA ASN A 25 11.72 -2.89 14.76
C ASN A 25 11.13 -3.05 13.36
N THR A 26 11.61 -4.06 12.62
CA THR A 26 11.05 -4.39 11.30
C THR A 26 9.63 -4.94 11.44
N ARG A 27 8.68 -4.32 10.75
CA ARG A 27 7.29 -4.80 10.61
C ARG A 27 7.08 -5.61 9.34
N GLY A 28 7.90 -5.36 8.33
CA GLY A 28 7.83 -6.06 7.07
C GLY A 28 8.79 -5.50 6.05
N SER A 29 8.70 -6.03 4.86
CA SER A 29 9.50 -5.57 3.73
C SER A 29 8.73 -5.71 2.43
N SER A 30 9.19 -5.00 1.40
CA SER A 30 8.75 -5.21 0.03
C SER A 30 9.94 -5.35 -0.91
N ILE A 31 9.85 -6.24 -1.89
CA ILE A 31 10.90 -6.44 -2.88
C ILE A 31 10.30 -6.21 -4.26
N ASP A 32 10.90 -5.30 -5.02
CA ASP A 32 10.50 -5.01 -6.39
C ASP A 32 11.28 -5.86 -7.42
N PHE A 33 10.53 -6.46 -8.34
CA PHE A 33 11.04 -7.28 -9.44
C PHE A 33 10.76 -6.62 -10.79
N GLY A 34 10.93 -5.29 -10.89
CA GLY A 34 10.81 -4.58 -12.16
C GLY A 34 9.38 -4.59 -12.73
N GLY A 35 8.39 -4.37 -11.87
CA GLY A 35 6.97 -4.33 -12.27
C GLY A 35 6.06 -5.21 -11.41
N THR A 36 6.65 -6.08 -10.58
CA THR A 36 5.95 -6.81 -9.52
C THR A 36 6.63 -6.53 -8.19
N THR A 37 5.87 -6.05 -7.21
CA THR A 37 6.34 -5.85 -5.85
C THR A 37 5.76 -6.95 -4.95
N GLN A 38 6.60 -7.69 -4.25
CA GLN A 38 6.19 -8.67 -3.24
C GLN A 38 6.25 -8.06 -1.85
N TYR A 39 5.26 -8.34 -1.00
CA TYR A 39 5.18 -7.86 0.38
C TYR A 39 5.39 -9.00 1.36
N ARG A 40 6.18 -8.75 2.39
CA ARG A 40 6.54 -9.74 3.41
C ARG A 40 6.32 -9.19 4.81
N ASP A 41 5.94 -10.06 5.73
CA ASP A 41 5.84 -9.75 7.16
C ASP A 41 7.23 -9.59 7.81
N ALA A 42 7.24 -9.24 9.10
CA ALA A 42 8.46 -9.11 9.90
C ALA A 42 9.28 -10.41 10.00
N SER A 43 8.62 -11.57 9.86
CA SER A 43 9.24 -12.90 9.85
C SER A 43 9.78 -13.29 8.47
N GLY A 44 9.51 -12.50 7.42
CA GLY A 44 9.94 -12.74 6.05
C GLY A 44 8.98 -13.57 5.20
N ASN A 45 7.80 -13.94 5.71
CA ASN A 45 6.81 -14.69 4.95
C ASN A 45 6.12 -13.79 3.93
N LEU A 46 5.83 -14.31 2.74
CA LEU A 46 5.05 -13.60 1.74
C LEU A 46 3.62 -13.39 2.27
N THR A 47 3.16 -12.15 2.24
CA THR A 47 1.79 -11.78 2.65
C THR A 47 0.93 -11.34 1.47
N GLY A 48 1.57 -10.92 0.37
CA GLY A 48 0.90 -10.59 -0.87
C GLY A 48 1.85 -10.04 -1.92
N SER A 49 1.30 -9.67 -3.07
CA SER A 49 2.05 -9.00 -4.13
C SER A 49 1.18 -7.99 -4.87
N SER A 50 1.84 -7.03 -5.52
CA SER A 50 1.22 -6.15 -6.48
C SER A 50 1.99 -6.15 -7.78
N SER A 51 1.28 -6.01 -8.91
CA SER A 51 1.92 -5.85 -10.22
C SER A 51 1.20 -4.79 -11.03
N ASN A 52 1.95 -3.91 -11.68
CA ASN A 52 1.39 -2.88 -12.55
C ASN A 52 1.39 -3.36 -14.01
N LEU A 53 0.20 -3.47 -14.61
CA LEU A 53 0.02 -3.77 -16.03
C LEU A 53 -0.82 -2.68 -16.69
N GLY A 54 -0.20 -1.90 -17.56
CA GLY A 54 -0.91 -0.91 -18.38
C GLY A 54 -1.63 0.19 -17.58
N GLY A 55 -1.11 0.55 -16.40
CA GLY A 55 -1.72 1.55 -15.50
C GLY A 55 -2.64 0.97 -14.43
N ILE A 56 -2.99 -0.32 -14.54
CA ILE A 56 -3.77 -1.04 -13.55
C ILE A 56 -2.82 -1.81 -12.63
N THR A 57 -2.85 -1.51 -11.34
CA THR A 57 -2.15 -2.27 -10.30
C THR A 57 -3.06 -3.39 -9.82
N GLN A 58 -2.65 -4.65 -9.99
CA GLN A 58 -3.36 -5.80 -9.45
C GLN A 58 -2.77 -6.19 -8.10
N TYR A 59 -3.62 -6.53 -7.13
CA TYR A 59 -3.21 -7.00 -5.82
C TYR A 59 -3.56 -8.48 -5.66
N ARG A 60 -2.60 -9.26 -5.15
CA ARG A 60 -2.73 -10.68 -4.89
C ARG A 60 -2.39 -11.01 -3.45
N ASP A 61 -3.05 -12.03 -2.91
CA ASP A 61 -2.69 -12.61 -1.61
C ASP A 61 -1.37 -13.41 -1.69
N ALA A 62 -0.93 -13.95 -0.56
CA ALA A 62 0.25 -14.81 -0.46
C ALA A 62 0.15 -16.11 -1.28
N MET A 63 -1.07 -16.56 -1.57
CA MET A 63 -1.33 -17.76 -2.38
C MET A 63 -1.38 -17.46 -3.88
N GLY A 64 -1.32 -16.17 -4.26
CA GLY A 64 -1.37 -15.71 -5.64
C GLY A 64 -2.77 -15.41 -6.15
N ASN A 65 -3.82 -15.54 -5.33
CA ASN A 65 -5.18 -15.20 -5.75
C ASN A 65 -5.35 -13.70 -5.84
N GLN A 66 -6.03 -13.22 -6.87
CA GLN A 66 -6.37 -11.80 -6.99
C GLN A 66 -7.37 -11.43 -5.89
N VAL A 67 -7.00 -10.44 -5.08
CA VAL A 67 -7.87 -9.90 -4.02
C VAL A 67 -8.43 -8.53 -4.38
N GLY A 68 -7.85 -7.87 -5.37
CA GLY A 68 -8.35 -6.60 -5.87
C GLY A 68 -7.46 -5.96 -6.92
N SER A 69 -7.82 -4.75 -7.32
CA SER A 69 -7.03 -3.93 -8.24
C SER A 69 -7.21 -2.44 -7.96
N SER A 70 -6.29 -1.64 -8.46
CA SER A 70 -6.44 -0.19 -8.52
C SER A 70 -6.02 0.37 -9.87
N ASN A 71 -6.63 1.46 -10.28
CA ASN A 71 -6.23 2.21 -11.46
C ASN A 71 -6.36 3.71 -11.19
N ASN A 72 -5.42 4.50 -11.70
CA ASN A 72 -5.49 5.95 -11.62
C ASN A 72 -6.08 6.52 -12.92
N PHE A 73 -7.17 7.27 -12.79
CA PHE A 73 -7.79 7.98 -13.90
C PHE A 73 -7.89 9.46 -13.55
N GLY A 74 -7.08 10.29 -14.21
CA GLY A 74 -7.16 11.76 -14.08
C GLY A 74 -6.97 12.28 -12.66
N GLY A 75 -6.09 11.68 -11.87
CA GLY A 75 -5.87 12.06 -10.47
C GLY A 75 -6.84 11.41 -9.47
N VAL A 76 -7.72 10.52 -9.92
CA VAL A 76 -8.57 9.69 -9.06
C VAL A 76 -8.10 8.24 -9.13
N THR A 77 -7.62 7.71 -8.01
CA THR A 77 -7.30 6.29 -7.86
C THR A 77 -8.56 5.54 -7.45
N GLN A 78 -9.02 4.63 -8.29
CA GLN A 78 -10.16 3.74 -8.01
C GLN A 78 -9.64 2.39 -7.53
N TYR A 79 -10.28 1.82 -6.51
CA TYR A 79 -9.99 0.49 -5.98
C TYR A 79 -11.17 -0.45 -6.23
N ARG A 80 -10.87 -1.67 -6.63
CA ARG A 80 -11.85 -2.71 -6.94
C ARG A 80 -11.54 -3.99 -6.19
N ASP A 81 -12.58 -4.73 -5.84
CA ASP A 81 -12.45 -6.07 -5.28
C ASP A 81 -12.01 -7.11 -6.33
N ALA A 82 -11.82 -8.35 -5.89
CA ALA A 82 -11.47 -9.48 -6.74
C ALA A 82 -12.49 -9.75 -7.87
N SER A 83 -13.76 -9.42 -7.65
CA SER A 83 -14.86 -9.54 -8.62
C SER A 83 -14.95 -8.36 -9.58
N GLY A 84 -14.14 -7.31 -9.39
CA GLY A 84 -14.10 -6.11 -10.22
C GLY A 84 -15.06 -4.99 -9.78
N ASN A 85 -15.78 -5.17 -8.66
CA ASN A 85 -16.68 -4.14 -8.16
C ASN A 85 -15.89 -3.01 -7.53
N LEU A 86 -16.32 -1.77 -7.77
CA LEU A 86 -15.69 -0.59 -7.15
C LEU A 86 -15.94 -0.60 -5.64
N THR A 87 -14.87 -0.65 -4.85
CA THR A 87 -14.94 -0.64 -3.38
C THR A 87 -14.69 0.75 -2.81
N SER A 88 -13.84 1.53 -3.46
CA SER A 88 -13.49 2.89 -3.02
C SER A 88 -12.79 3.68 -4.12
N SER A 89 -12.70 4.99 -3.94
CA SER A 89 -11.90 5.87 -4.78
C SER A 89 -11.23 6.96 -3.93
N ALA A 90 -10.07 7.44 -4.38
CA ALA A 90 -9.31 8.49 -3.72
C ALA A 90 -8.84 9.50 -4.77
N SER A 91 -9.20 10.77 -4.63
CA SER A 91 -8.74 11.84 -5.51
C SER A 91 -7.56 12.59 -4.90
N SER A 92 -6.54 12.86 -5.72
CA SER A 92 -5.44 13.76 -5.36
C SER A 92 -5.82 15.20 -5.76
N GLY A 93 -6.69 15.86 -4.98
CA GLY A 93 -6.98 17.30 -5.11
C GLY A 93 -8.36 17.67 -4.56
N SER A 94 -8.46 18.35 -3.40
CA SER A 94 -8.19 19.80 -3.30
C SER A 94 -7.97 20.24 -1.83
N ARG A 95 -6.98 21.13 -1.62
CA ARG A 95 -6.73 22.10 -0.50
C ARG A 95 -6.93 21.67 0.99
N PRO A 96 -6.01 22.05 1.90
CA PRO A 96 -6.19 21.89 3.35
C PRO A 96 -7.24 22.89 3.84
N GLY A 97 -8.50 22.46 3.90
CA GLY A 97 -9.59 23.25 4.40
C GLY A 97 -10.86 22.43 4.28
N ASN A 98 -11.32 21.91 5.42
CA ASN A 98 -12.52 21.09 5.57
C ASN A 98 -12.36 19.61 5.16
N ALA A 99 -11.47 18.90 5.88
CA ALA A 99 -11.61 17.45 6.02
C ALA A 99 -12.80 17.19 6.95
N SER A 100 -14.02 17.23 6.40
CA SER A 100 -15.21 16.66 7.01
C SER A 100 -14.99 15.15 7.10
N ASN A 101 -14.36 14.73 8.20
CA ASN A 101 -14.71 13.58 9.02
C ASN A 101 -15.67 12.51 8.47
N ASP A 102 -15.38 11.91 7.32
CA ASP A 102 -15.78 10.51 7.05
C ASP A 102 -14.59 9.59 7.30
N GLY A 103 -14.13 9.61 8.57
CA GLY A 103 -14.27 8.52 9.55
C GLY A 103 -13.99 7.07 9.14
N VAL A 104 -13.58 6.81 7.91
CA VAL A 104 -13.29 5.49 7.39
C VAL A 104 -11.89 5.57 6.83
N LYS A 105 -10.91 5.60 7.75
CA LYS A 105 -9.60 5.00 7.49
C LYS A 105 -9.81 3.49 7.24
N ARG A 106 -10.56 3.11 6.20
CA ARG A 106 -10.44 1.78 5.59
C ARG A 106 -9.16 1.85 4.79
N ARG A 107 -8.07 1.77 5.57
CA ARG A 107 -6.76 1.28 5.17
C ARG A 107 -6.99 0.37 3.96
N PRO A 108 -6.42 0.69 2.79
CA PRO A 108 -6.41 -0.28 1.70
C PRO A 108 -5.91 -1.59 2.30
N TRP A 109 -6.57 -2.70 1.96
CA TRP A 109 -6.28 -4.02 2.49
C TRP A 109 -4.80 -4.33 2.20
N TRP A 110 -3.95 -4.02 3.16
CA TRP A 110 -2.53 -4.27 3.15
C TRP A 110 -2.24 -5.00 4.45
N PRO A 111 -1.61 -6.18 4.38
CA PRO A 111 -1.17 -6.88 5.56
C PRO A 111 -0.02 -6.07 6.16
N PHE A 112 -0.29 -5.40 7.27
CA PHE A 112 0.73 -4.85 8.18
C PHE A 112 0.41 -5.35 9.59
#